data_AF-Q05WN0-F1
#
_entry.id   AF-Q05WN0-F1
#
_cell.length_a   1.000
_cell.length_b   1.000
_cell.length_c   1.000
_cell.angle_alpha   90.00
_cell.angle_beta   90.00
_cell.angle_gamma   90.00
#
_symmetry.space_group_name_H-M   'P 1'
#
loop_
_entity.id
_entity.type
_entity.pdbx_description
1 polymer ?
#
loop_
_entity_poly.entity_id
_entity_poly.type
_entity_poly.pdbx_seq_one_letter_code
_entity_poly.pdbx_strand_id
1 'polypeptide(L)'
;MLVGQELLDKARALSNRREDEIARGCGYVGPSGRVLKKSFYRALVEAKGYTLPSTSNSGGGPRGRQAEFRTRVHGNGNLLIGHAYTRRLGLEPGQEFRIELHKDSGSIWLLPIDDTESDPASEA
;
A
#
# COMPACT_ATOMS: atom_id res chain seq x y z
N MET A 1 -9.38 9.14 19.21
CA MET A 1 -8.83 8.04 20.02
C MET A 1 -8.27 8.62 21.30
N LEU A 2 -8.56 8.01 22.44
CA LEU A 2 -8.10 8.46 23.77
C LEU A 2 -6.67 8.02 24.03
N VAL A 3 -5.90 8.79 24.78
CA VAL A 3 -4.50 8.47 25.13
C VAL A 3 -4.23 8.79 26.61
N GLY A 4 -3.14 8.25 27.17
CA GLY A 4 -2.72 8.56 28.54
C GLY A 4 -3.76 8.18 29.60
N GLN A 5 -3.97 9.06 30.57
CA GLN A 5 -4.85 8.77 31.72
C GLN A 5 -6.31 8.58 31.32
N GLU A 6 -6.82 9.37 30.37
CA GLU A 6 -8.21 9.27 29.89
C GLU A 6 -8.50 7.90 29.24
N LEU A 7 -7.49 7.33 28.55
CA LEU A 7 -7.58 5.98 28.00
C LEU A 7 -7.69 4.93 29.10
N LEU A 8 -6.91 5.06 30.17
CA LEU A 8 -6.92 4.12 31.29
C LEU A 8 -8.24 4.17 32.05
N ASP A 9 -8.76 5.36 32.33
CA ASP A 9 -10.00 5.54 33.07
C ASP A 9 -11.20 4.98 32.29
N LYS A 10 -11.27 5.28 30.99
CA LYS A 10 -12.31 4.76 30.10
C LYS A 10 -12.19 3.25 29.87
N ALA A 11 -10.97 2.73 29.70
CA ALA A 11 -10.74 1.30 29.56
C ALA A 11 -11.12 0.53 30.84
N ARG A 12 -10.87 1.11 32.04
CA ARG A 12 -11.33 0.56 33.32
C ARG A 12 -12.85 0.55 33.42
N ALA A 13 -13.51 1.64 33.06
CA ALA A 13 -14.98 1.74 33.07
C ALA A 13 -15.65 0.71 32.14
N LEU A 14 -14.98 0.32 31.05
CA LEU A 14 -15.46 -0.64 30.05
C LEU A 14 -14.90 -2.05 30.24
N SER A 15 -14.17 -2.33 31.32
CA SER A 15 -13.46 -3.60 31.54
C SER A 15 -14.38 -4.84 31.63
N ASN A 16 -15.69 -4.64 31.78
CA ASN A 16 -16.70 -5.69 31.72
C ASN A 16 -17.12 -6.09 30.29
N ARG A 17 -16.59 -5.41 29.26
CA ARG A 17 -16.87 -5.66 27.84
C ARG A 17 -15.73 -6.44 27.18
N ARG A 18 -15.97 -6.93 25.97
CA ARG A 18 -14.92 -7.54 25.13
C ARG A 18 -13.90 -6.48 24.72
N GLU A 19 -12.64 -6.86 24.57
CA GLU A 19 -11.55 -5.95 24.20
C GLU A 19 -11.84 -5.14 22.92
N ASP A 20 -12.53 -5.74 21.95
CA ASP A 20 -12.96 -5.07 20.72
C ASP A 20 -13.94 -3.92 20.99
N GLU A 21 -14.86 -4.08 21.93
CA GLU A 21 -15.82 -3.04 22.33
C GLU A 21 -15.15 -1.95 23.15
N ILE A 22 -14.19 -2.32 24.02
CA ILE A 22 -13.38 -1.36 24.77
C ILE A 22 -12.57 -0.49 23.81
N ALA A 23 -11.87 -1.11 22.86
CA ALA A 23 -11.08 -0.39 21.86
C ALA A 23 -11.97 0.55 21.02
N ARG A 24 -13.18 0.12 20.64
CA ARG A 24 -14.18 0.97 19.97
C ARG A 24 -14.61 2.15 20.85
N GLY A 25 -14.93 1.90 22.11
CA GLY A 25 -15.33 2.92 23.09
C GLY A 25 -14.22 3.95 23.40
N CYS A 26 -12.95 3.55 23.25
CA CYS A 26 -11.78 4.42 23.35
C CYS A 26 -11.42 5.11 22.03
N GLY A 27 -12.15 4.85 20.94
CA GLY A 27 -11.99 5.49 19.64
C GLY A 27 -10.91 4.88 18.74
N TYR A 28 -10.53 3.62 18.95
CA TYR A 28 -9.57 2.87 18.13
C TYR A 28 -10.26 2.10 17.01
N VAL A 29 -10.89 2.85 16.10
CA VAL A 29 -11.61 2.31 14.94
C VAL A 29 -11.16 3.03 13.69
N GLY A 30 -10.82 2.27 12.64
CA GLY A 30 -10.47 2.83 11.33
C GLY A 30 -11.70 3.21 10.51
N PRO A 31 -11.52 3.93 9.39
CA PRO A 31 -12.62 4.37 8.52
C PRO A 31 -13.50 3.23 7.98
N SER A 32 -12.94 2.02 7.84
CA SER A 32 -13.66 0.83 7.42
C SER A 32 -14.41 0.09 8.55
N GLY A 33 -14.48 0.67 9.76
CA GLY A 33 -15.07 0.04 10.94
C GLY A 33 -14.18 -1.02 11.62
N ARG A 34 -12.97 -1.24 11.10
CA ARG A 34 -12.01 -2.19 11.66
C ARG A 34 -11.40 -1.66 12.97
N VAL A 35 -11.35 -2.51 14.00
CA VAL A 35 -10.72 -2.18 15.28
C VAL A 35 -9.20 -2.15 15.14
N LEU A 36 -8.58 -1.08 15.62
CA LEU A 36 -7.13 -0.86 15.59
C LEU A 36 -6.47 -1.42 16.86
N LYS A 37 -6.56 -2.74 17.10
CA LYS A 37 -6.05 -3.42 18.32
C LYS A 37 -4.59 -3.09 18.63
N LYS A 38 -3.72 -3.12 17.62
CA LYS A 38 -2.29 -2.82 17.77
C LYS A 38 -2.06 -1.42 18.34
N SER A 39 -2.77 -0.42 17.82
CA SER A 39 -2.68 0.97 18.29
C SER A 39 -3.28 1.13 19.68
N PHE A 40 -4.37 0.42 19.98
CA PHE A 40 -5.01 0.42 21.31
C PHE A 40 -4.08 -0.14 22.39
N TYR A 41 -3.49 -1.31 22.19
CA TYR A 41 -2.56 -1.90 23.16
C TYR A 41 -1.30 -1.06 23.33
N ARG A 42 -0.77 -0.50 22.23
CA ARG A 42 0.39 0.40 22.28
C ARG A 42 0.10 1.59 23.22
N ALA A 43 -1.04 2.22 23.04
CA ALA A 43 -1.43 3.37 23.86
C ALA A 43 -1.72 3.00 25.31
N LEU A 44 -2.25 1.81 25.59
CA LEU A 44 -2.39 1.31 26.97
C LEU A 44 -1.05 1.09 27.66
N VAL A 45 -0.07 0.57 26.92
CA VAL A 45 1.29 0.32 27.43
C VAL A 45 2.02 1.66 27.67
N GLU A 46 1.92 2.61 26.73
CA GLU A 46 2.44 3.97 26.88
C GLU A 46 1.76 4.71 28.05
N ALA A 47 0.44 4.59 28.20
CA ALA A 47 -0.30 5.21 29.31
C ALA A 47 0.08 4.65 30.69
N LYS A 48 0.52 3.39 30.75
CA LYS A 48 1.07 2.77 31.98
C LYS A 48 2.52 3.18 32.27
N GLY A 49 3.13 4.01 31.42
CA GLY A 49 4.49 4.52 31.62
C GLY A 49 5.59 3.63 31.05
N TYR A 50 5.25 2.63 30.23
CA TYR A 50 6.27 1.82 29.56
C TYR A 50 6.75 2.53 28.29
N THR A 51 8.06 2.71 28.18
CA THR A 51 8.71 3.25 26.98
C THR A 51 8.73 2.18 25.89
N LEU A 52 7.80 2.27 24.94
CA LEU A 52 7.86 1.44 23.75
C LEU A 52 8.94 2.00 22.81
N PRO A 53 9.74 1.14 22.16
CA PRO A 53 10.65 1.61 21.13
C PRO A 53 9.82 2.38 20.09
N SER A 54 10.21 3.63 19.83
CA SER A 54 9.55 4.50 18.87
C SER A 54 9.61 3.84 17.49
N THR A 55 8.60 3.05 17.16
CA THR A 55 8.24 2.86 15.77
C THR A 55 7.58 4.17 15.42
N SER A 56 8.38 5.05 14.83
CA SER A 56 7.96 6.36 14.33
C SER A 56 6.58 6.23 13.73
N ASN A 57 5.61 6.88 14.38
CA ASN A 57 4.33 7.22 13.80
C ASN A 57 4.60 8.28 12.72
N SER A 58 5.28 7.87 11.65
CA SER A 58 5.24 8.60 10.39
C SER A 58 3.86 8.34 9.83
N GLY A 59 2.97 9.31 10.03
CA GLY A 59 1.67 9.42 9.38
C GLY A 59 1.82 9.55 7.87
N GLY A 60 2.25 8.48 7.24
CA GLY A 60 2.26 8.27 5.81
C GLY A 60 2.05 6.79 5.61
N GLY A 61 0.86 6.41 5.12
CA GLY A 61 0.70 5.10 4.47
C GLY A 61 1.88 4.87 3.53
N PRO A 62 2.33 3.61 3.37
CA PRO A 62 3.68 3.24 2.97
C PRO A 62 4.21 4.29 2.01
N ARG A 63 5.02 5.23 2.55
CA ARG A 63 5.61 6.30 1.76
C ARG A 63 6.44 5.54 0.77
N GLY A 64 5.85 5.35 -0.41
CA GLY A 64 6.23 4.30 -1.33
C GLY A 64 7.72 4.43 -1.49
N ARG A 65 8.42 3.30 -1.41
CA ARG A 65 9.82 3.21 -1.81
C ARG A 65 9.97 4.16 -2.99
N GLN A 66 10.80 5.19 -2.84
CA GLN A 66 11.08 6.07 -3.97
C GLN A 66 11.40 5.16 -5.14
N ALA A 67 10.88 5.49 -6.32
CA ALA A 67 11.15 4.73 -7.53
C ALA A 67 12.64 4.88 -7.86
N GLU A 68 13.50 4.18 -7.14
CA GLU A 68 14.78 3.72 -7.65
C GLU A 68 14.38 2.93 -8.89
N PHE A 69 14.78 3.39 -10.08
CA PHE A 69 14.51 2.77 -11.39
C PHE A 69 15.13 1.37 -11.50
N ARG A 70 14.78 0.50 -10.56
CA ARG A 70 15.32 -0.81 -10.24
C ARG A 70 14.15 -1.62 -9.73
N THR A 71 13.83 -2.68 -10.45
CA THR A 71 12.89 -3.71 -10.02
C THR A 71 13.62 -5.04 -10.02
N ARG A 72 13.15 -5.99 -9.22
CA ARG A 72 13.69 -7.36 -9.20
C ARG A 72 12.64 -8.30 -9.73
N VAL A 73 13.08 -9.37 -10.39
CA VAL A 73 12.19 -10.48 -10.76
C VAL A 73 11.62 -11.06 -9.48
N HIS A 74 10.30 -11.19 -9.42
CA HIS A 74 9.61 -11.75 -8.27
C HIS A 74 9.86 -13.27 -8.20
N GLY A 75 9.60 -13.89 -7.04
CA GLY A 75 9.81 -15.34 -6.87
C GLY A 75 8.99 -16.23 -7.82
N ASN A 76 7.95 -15.67 -8.46
CA ASN A 76 7.15 -16.32 -9.49
C ASN A 76 7.67 -16.12 -10.92
N GLY A 77 8.82 -15.46 -11.10
CA GLY A 77 9.41 -15.19 -12.42
C GLY A 77 8.89 -13.94 -13.13
N ASN A 78 7.89 -13.24 -12.58
CA ASN A 78 7.33 -12.04 -13.21
C ASN A 78 8.14 -10.79 -12.86
N LEU A 79 8.22 -9.88 -13.82
CA LEU A 79 8.74 -8.52 -13.64
C LEU A 79 7.57 -7.53 -13.66
N LEU A 80 7.42 -6.74 -12.61
CA LEU A 80 6.33 -5.76 -12.52
C LEU A 80 6.87 -4.33 -12.71
N ILE A 81 6.23 -3.59 -13.61
CA ILE A 81 6.42 -2.15 -13.79
C ILE A 81 5.39 -1.42 -12.94
N GLY A 82 5.86 -0.69 -11.92
CA GLY A 82 4.99 0.05 -11.01
C GLY A 82 4.36 1.28 -11.66
N HIS A 83 3.21 1.70 -11.13
CA HIS A 83 2.44 2.87 -11.60
C HIS A 83 3.26 4.18 -11.64
N ALA A 84 4.31 4.31 -10.82
CA ALA A 84 5.18 5.50 -10.84
C ALA A 84 5.89 5.69 -12.19
N TYR A 85 6.26 4.59 -12.86
CA TYR A 85 6.94 4.62 -14.15
C TYR A 85 5.95 4.85 -15.29
N THR A 86 4.84 4.11 -15.30
CA THR A 86 3.81 4.24 -16.35
C THR A 86 3.18 5.63 -16.34
N ARG A 87 2.94 6.23 -15.17
CA ARG A 87 2.50 7.63 -15.06
C ARG A 87 3.53 8.62 -15.62
N ARG A 88 4.82 8.40 -15.39
CA ARG A 88 5.88 9.28 -15.91
C ARG A 88 6.03 9.19 -17.43
N LEU A 89 5.71 8.02 -17.99
CA LEU A 89 5.58 7.80 -19.43
C LEU A 89 4.24 8.29 -20.01
N GLY A 90 3.29 8.71 -19.17
CA GLY A 90 1.97 9.15 -19.62
C GLY A 90 1.10 8.02 -20.17
N LEU A 91 1.33 6.78 -19.73
CA LEU A 91 0.57 5.64 -20.24
C LEU A 91 -0.86 5.64 -19.73
N GLU A 92 -1.79 5.32 -20.62
CA GLU A 92 -3.22 5.23 -20.34
C GLU A 92 -3.69 3.78 -20.21
N PRO A 93 -4.70 3.50 -19.36
CA PRO A 93 -5.31 2.18 -19.30
C PRO A 93 -5.88 1.78 -20.67
N GLY A 94 -5.51 0.60 -21.15
CA GLY A 94 -5.95 0.08 -22.45
C GLY A 94 -4.90 0.20 -23.56
N GLN A 95 -3.80 0.93 -23.34
CA GLN A 95 -2.69 0.95 -24.30
C GLN A 95 -1.99 -0.41 -24.36
N GLU A 96 -1.75 -0.87 -25.59
CA GLU A 96 -1.07 -2.13 -25.87
C GLU A 96 0.37 -1.90 -26.33
N PHE A 97 1.23 -2.87 -26.01
CA PHE A 97 2.65 -2.83 -26.35
C PHE A 97 3.10 -4.18 -26.89
N ARG A 98 3.86 -4.16 -27.98
CA ARG A 98 4.61 -5.32 -28.47
C ARG A 98 5.86 -5.49 -27.61
N ILE A 99 6.08 -6.73 -27.16
CA ILE A 99 7.25 -7.10 -26.36
C ILE A 99 8.32 -7.66 -27.30
N GLU A 100 9.49 -7.02 -27.30
CA GLU A 100 10.67 -7.52 -28.01
C GLU A 100 11.77 -7.93 -27.05
N LEU A 101 12.36 -9.09 -27.29
CA LEU A 101 13.40 -9.67 -26.45
C LEU A 101 14.75 -9.59 -27.17
N HIS A 102 15.63 -8.73 -26.67
CA HIS A 102 17.00 -8.60 -27.16
C HIS A 102 17.92 -9.47 -26.31
N LYS A 103 18.11 -10.73 -26.73
CA LYS A 103 18.93 -11.71 -26.00
C LYS A 103 20.40 -11.30 -25.88
N ASP A 104 20.94 -10.63 -26.90
CA ASP A 104 22.34 -10.21 -26.94
C ASP A 104 22.68 -9.16 -25.89
N SER A 105 21.73 -8.27 -25.57
CA SER A 105 21.86 -7.23 -24.54
C SER A 105 21.13 -7.58 -23.24
N GLY A 106 20.43 -8.71 -23.18
CA GLY A 106 19.59 -9.11 -22.06
C GLY A 106 18.45 -8.13 -21.77
N SER A 107 18.00 -7.36 -22.76
CA SER A 107 17.00 -6.29 -22.59
C SER A 107 15.63 -6.69 -23.10
N ILE A 108 14.59 -6.15 -22.47
CA ILE A 108 13.19 -6.28 -22.89
C ILE A 108 12.73 -4.89 -23.33
N TRP A 109 12.25 -4.78 -24.57
CA TRP A 109 11.72 -3.55 -25.13
C TRP A 109 10.21 -3.64 -25.23
N LEU A 110 9.54 -2.53 -24.91
CA LEU A 110 8.09 -2.37 -25.02
C LEU A 110 7.85 -1.31 -26.10
N LEU A 111 7.25 -1.70 -27.21
CA LEU A 111 6.95 -0.81 -28.33
C LEU A 111 5.43 -0.59 -28.38
N PRO A 112 4.94 0.65 -28.38
CA PRO A 112 3.50 0.91 -28.49
C PRO A 112 2.97 0.31 -29.79
N ILE A 113 1.81 -0.33 -29.71
CA ILE A 113 1.06 -0.75 -30.88
C ILE A 113 0.04 0.36 -31.13
N ASP A 114 0.23 1.14 -32.19
CA ASP A 114 -0.80 2.06 -32.65
C ASP A 114 -1.90 1.23 -33.34
N ASP A 115 -3.17 1.43 -32.96
CA ASP A 115 -4.36 0.80 -33.57
C ASP A 115 -4.57 1.15 -35.07
N THR A 116 -3.58 1.75 -35.73
CA THR A 116 -3.64 2.21 -37.12
C THR A 116 -3.11 1.21 -38.15
N GLU A 117 -3.18 -0.10 -37.89
CA GLU A 117 -3.24 -1.10 -38.96
C GLU A 117 -4.71 -1.53 -39.18
N SER A 118 -5.53 -0.56 -39.58
CA SER A 118 -6.72 -0.86 -40.38
C SER A 118 -6.24 -1.34 -41.76
N ASP A 119 -6.19 -2.66 -41.90
CA ASP A 119 -6.21 -3.46 -43.12
C ASP A 119 -6.48 -2.68 -44.44
N PRO A 120 -5.47 -2.47 -45.32
CA PRO A 120 -5.72 -2.08 -46.69
C PRO A 120 -5.40 -3.26 -47.63
N ALA A 121 -6.18 -4.35 -47.55
CA ALA A 121 -6.11 -5.41 -48.55
C ALA A 121 -7.47 -6.11 -48.76
N SER A 122 -8.53 -5.33 -49.06
CA SER A 122 -9.70 -5.86 -49.76
C SER A 122 -10.32 -4.81 -50.71
N GLU A 123 -9.58 -4.44 -51.76
CA GLU A 123 -10.17 -3.99 -53.03
C GLU A 123 -9.66 -5.00 -54.09
N ALA A 124 -10.50 -5.95 -54.49
CA ALA A 124 -11.48 -5.90 -55.59
C ALA A 124 -10.81 -6.15 -56.96
#